data_AF-A0A4S9L7D5-F1
#
_entry.id   AF-A0A4S9L7D5-F1
#
_cell.length_a   1.000
_cell.length_b   1.000
_cell.length_c   1.000
_cell.angle_alpha   90.00
_cell.angle_beta   90.00
_cell.angle_gamma   90.00
#
_symmetry.space_group_name_H-M   'P 1'
#
loop_
_entity.id
_entity.type
_entity.pdbx_description
1 polymer ?
#
loop_
_entity_poly.entity_id
_entity_poly.type
_entity_poly.pdbx_seq_one_letter_code
_entity_poly.pdbx_strand_id
1 'polypeptide(L)'
;MHPVYVPAASAMTTGKKMLPAASLLVLHAPRPSRQVPTVDSSTPRTLVHLNPMATDQCLLLTLFPLSTPISLSTLWHLLSLLLSSSTASSVPMVYQQTFRDLNASSSANSYIGLYALQSYDVAKCAAICDKVSLCTAFNIYIERDPSQNPTNNDSTAPTVWGYDCPNPASMTSYRCTIWGSPLSASTATNSGGYRSQFQVAITASNGYDKTAGSTPSTPIGNSTNSSPWSNGRNCGHKAINSPQNWMGSRFFLGPFNPQLCGNFAIAQNFQNKATAKSAGKNYYQPCNMFNAYYLHKNGLPWGTYCALYDIDLVVSYATYAGATLVGDVFEVAQSFTWTLLTGDKGYF
;
A
#
# COMPACT_ATOMS: atom_id res chain seq x y z
N MET A 1 -51.35 -40.33 -31.51
CA MET A 1 -50.09 -41.05 -31.19
C MET A 1 -48.99 -40.01 -30.95
N HIS A 2 -48.79 -39.65 -29.68
CA HIS A 2 -47.48 -39.20 -29.16
C HIS A 2 -46.52 -40.42 -29.09
N PRO A 3 -45.22 -40.31 -28.74
CA PRO A 3 -44.28 -39.17 -28.63
C PRO A 3 -43.04 -39.44 -29.53
N VAL A 4 -41.93 -38.67 -29.53
CA VAL A 4 -40.74 -38.83 -28.65
C VAL A 4 -39.94 -37.52 -28.62
N TYR A 5 -39.82 -36.96 -27.42
CA TYR A 5 -38.89 -35.91 -27.01
C TYR A 5 -37.99 -36.50 -25.93
N VAL A 6 -36.67 -36.52 -26.12
CA VAL A 6 -35.66 -36.91 -25.10
C VAL A 6 -34.30 -36.30 -25.52
N PRO A 7 -33.41 -35.85 -24.61
CA PRO A 7 -33.61 -34.73 -23.69
C PRO A 7 -32.39 -33.77 -23.67
N ALA A 8 -32.61 -32.54 -23.21
CA ALA A 8 -31.54 -31.67 -22.73
C ALA A 8 -30.95 -32.28 -21.43
N ALA A 9 -29.62 -32.41 -21.38
CA ALA A 9 -28.93 -32.91 -20.20
C ALA A 9 -28.95 -31.86 -19.07
N SER A 10 -29.64 -32.26 -18.01
CA SER A 10 -29.76 -31.76 -16.64
C SER A 10 -28.92 -30.56 -16.18
N ALA A 11 -29.66 -29.53 -15.76
CA ALA A 11 -29.28 -28.65 -14.67
C ALA A 11 -29.16 -29.46 -13.35
N MET A 12 -28.02 -29.35 -12.68
CA MET A 12 -27.91 -29.64 -11.25
C MET A 12 -27.85 -28.31 -10.49
N THR A 13 -29.00 -27.93 -9.95
CA THR A 13 -29.13 -26.99 -8.84
C THR A 13 -28.42 -27.56 -7.61
N THR A 14 -27.28 -26.97 -7.25
CA THR A 14 -26.88 -26.84 -5.85
C THR A 14 -26.37 -25.42 -5.64
N GLY A 15 -27.04 -24.67 -4.77
CA GLY A 15 -26.61 -23.33 -4.39
C GLY A 15 -25.20 -23.38 -3.82
N LYS A 16 -24.24 -22.78 -4.52
CA LYS A 16 -22.93 -22.48 -3.98
C LYS A 16 -22.81 -20.98 -3.79
N LYS A 17 -22.89 -20.59 -2.52
CA LYS A 17 -22.43 -19.30 -2.00
C LYS A 17 -21.05 -18.99 -2.60
N MET A 18 -20.88 -17.77 -3.10
CA MET A 18 -19.55 -17.19 -3.33
C MET A 18 -18.75 -17.29 -2.02
N LEU A 19 -17.51 -17.81 -2.08
CA LEU A 19 -16.30 -17.49 -1.28
C LEU A 19 -15.22 -18.60 -1.43
N PRO A 20 -13.92 -18.31 -1.22
CA PRO A 20 -12.85 -18.74 -2.13
C PRO A 20 -11.90 -19.80 -1.54
N ALA A 21 -11.25 -20.57 -2.42
CA ALA A 21 -10.06 -21.33 -2.07
C ALA A 21 -8.80 -20.53 -2.45
N ALA A 22 -8.19 -19.89 -1.46
CA ALA A 22 -6.82 -19.39 -1.56
C ALA A 22 -5.88 -20.48 -1.00
N SER A 23 -5.24 -21.26 -1.87
CA SER A 23 -4.11 -22.09 -1.47
C SER A 23 -2.87 -21.22 -1.35
N LEU A 24 -2.50 -20.90 -0.10
CA LEU A 24 -1.23 -20.25 0.24
C LEU A 24 -0.17 -21.35 0.41
N LEU A 25 0.63 -21.61 -0.64
CA LEU A 25 1.79 -22.50 -0.53
C LEU A 25 3.00 -21.68 -0.07
N VAL A 26 3.39 -21.84 1.20
CA VAL A 26 4.61 -21.24 1.78
C VAL A 26 5.78 -22.20 1.54
N LEU A 27 6.62 -21.89 0.56
CA LEU A 27 7.92 -22.54 0.39
C LEU A 27 8.91 -21.98 1.42
N HIS A 28 9.35 -22.81 2.35
CA HIS A 28 10.39 -22.51 3.33
C HIS A 28 11.78 -22.60 2.66
N ALA A 29 12.54 -21.51 2.68
CA ALA A 29 13.96 -21.53 2.33
C ALA A 29 14.83 -21.86 3.57
N PRO A 30 15.89 -22.68 3.45
CA PRO A 30 16.74 -23.06 4.58
C PRO A 30 17.70 -21.95 5.02
N ARG A 31 17.93 -21.86 6.34
CA ARG A 31 18.90 -20.95 6.98
C ARG A 31 20.34 -21.24 6.55
N PRO A 32 21.17 -20.24 6.23
CA PRO A 32 22.61 -20.42 6.13
C PRO A 32 23.27 -20.44 7.51
N SER A 33 24.22 -21.35 7.66
CA SER A 33 24.98 -21.66 8.87
C SER A 33 26.02 -20.57 9.21
N ARG A 34 26.19 -20.32 10.51
CA ARG A 34 27.14 -19.37 11.10
C ARG A 34 28.55 -19.97 11.05
N GLN A 35 29.47 -19.39 10.29
CA GLN A 35 30.91 -19.67 10.42
C GLN A 35 31.57 -18.61 11.28
N VAL A 36 32.27 -19.07 12.31
CA VAL A 36 33.06 -18.28 13.26
C VAL A 36 34.52 -18.34 12.83
N PRO A 37 35.22 -17.21 12.61
CA PRO A 37 36.67 -17.21 12.51
C PRO A 37 37.29 -17.08 13.91
N THR A 38 38.12 -18.05 14.26
CA THR A 38 39.06 -18.02 15.39
C THR A 38 40.19 -17.01 15.12
N VAL A 39 40.45 -16.11 16.06
CA VAL A 39 41.72 -15.36 16.13
C VAL A 39 42.31 -15.51 17.52
N ASP A 40 43.55 -15.96 17.51
CA ASP A 40 44.45 -16.34 18.58
C ASP A 40 44.85 -15.14 19.46
N SER A 41 44.86 -15.34 20.79
CA SER A 41 45.23 -14.32 21.77
C SER A 41 46.52 -14.71 22.48
N SER A 42 47.61 -13.96 22.22
CA SER A 42 48.81 -14.02 23.05
C SER A 42 49.31 -12.60 23.38
N THR A 43 49.03 -12.14 24.60
CA THR A 43 49.97 -11.56 25.60
C THR A 43 49.24 -10.69 26.67
N PRO A 44 49.72 -10.68 27.94
CA PRO A 44 48.99 -10.08 29.05
C PRO A 44 49.47 -8.65 29.37
N ARG A 45 48.56 -7.73 29.71
CA ARG A 45 48.89 -6.51 30.48
C ARG A 45 47.82 -6.18 31.51
N THR A 46 48.21 -6.44 32.76
CA THR A 46 48.01 -5.66 33.99
C THR A 46 46.72 -4.84 34.15
N LEU A 47 45.87 -5.33 35.05
CA LEU A 47 44.77 -4.61 35.70
C LEU A 47 45.28 -3.35 36.42
N VAL A 48 44.73 -2.19 36.05
CA VAL A 48 44.60 -1.05 36.97
C VAL A 48 43.12 -0.94 37.34
N HIS A 49 42.85 -1.23 38.60
CA HIS A 49 41.55 -1.11 39.23
C HIS A 49 41.28 0.37 39.49
N LEU A 50 40.28 0.95 38.83
CA LEU A 50 39.63 2.20 39.28
C LEU A 50 38.12 1.98 39.25
N ASN A 51 37.53 2.12 40.44
CA ASN A 51 36.11 1.99 40.73
C ASN A 51 35.30 3.21 40.23
N PRO A 52 33.96 3.12 40.19
CA PRO A 52 33.13 3.71 39.14
C PRO A 52 32.73 5.16 39.44
N MET A 53 32.85 6.02 38.43
CA MET A 53 32.15 7.31 38.40
C MET A 53 31.15 7.28 37.24
N ALA A 54 29.88 7.11 37.60
CA ALA A 54 28.75 7.38 36.73
C ALA A 54 28.90 8.79 36.16
N THR A 55 29.08 8.91 34.85
CA THR A 55 29.19 10.19 34.16
C THR A 55 28.53 10.11 32.79
N ASP A 56 27.66 11.09 32.52
CA ASP A 56 27.05 11.45 31.24
C ASP A 56 27.98 11.25 30.04
N GLN A 57 27.68 10.30 29.15
CA GLN A 57 28.53 10.01 27.96
C GLN A 57 27.81 9.99 26.60
N CYS A 58 26.67 10.67 26.41
CA CYS A 58 26.29 11.07 25.03
C CYS A 58 26.98 12.43 24.72
N LEU A 59 28.28 12.39 24.45
CA LEU A 59 29.13 13.58 24.27
C LEU A 59 28.69 14.37 23.02
N LEU A 60 28.09 15.55 23.24
CA LEU A 60 27.92 16.57 22.21
C LEU A 60 29.30 17.14 21.83
N LEU A 61 29.67 17.07 20.55
CA LEU A 61 30.55 18.08 19.97
C LEU A 61 29.70 19.36 19.80
N THR A 62 29.71 20.24 20.79
CA THR A 62 29.07 21.56 20.67
C THR A 62 29.98 22.51 19.93
N LEU A 63 29.48 23.07 18.82
CA LEU A 63 29.73 24.46 18.47
C LEU A 63 28.39 25.04 18.00
N PHE A 64 28.02 26.17 18.62
CA PHE A 64 26.82 27.00 18.50
C PHE A 64 25.67 26.76 19.50
N PRO A 65 25.22 27.82 20.23
CA PRO A 65 24.17 27.72 21.22
C PRO A 65 22.81 28.04 20.60
N LEU A 66 21.86 27.09 20.66
CA LEU A 66 20.49 27.26 21.14
C LEU A 66 19.69 25.99 20.80
N SER A 67 19.56 25.09 21.76
CA SER A 67 18.44 24.16 21.82
C SER A 67 18.42 23.53 23.21
N THR A 68 17.72 24.18 24.13
CA THR A 68 17.31 23.54 25.39
C THR A 68 16.50 22.29 25.07
N PRO A 69 16.69 21.15 25.77
CA PRO A 69 15.87 19.97 25.58
C PRO A 69 14.41 20.31 25.89
N ILE A 70 13.55 20.28 24.86
CA ILE A 70 12.13 20.55 24.99
C ILE A 70 11.49 19.26 25.55
N SER A 71 10.92 19.34 26.76
CA SER A 71 10.07 18.29 27.35
C SER A 71 8.95 17.89 26.38
N LEU A 72 8.50 16.63 26.43
CA LEU A 72 7.31 16.20 25.68
C LEU A 72 6.16 17.19 25.85
N SER A 73 5.91 17.67 27.07
CA SER A 73 4.85 18.64 27.38
C SER A 73 5.03 20.00 26.69
N THR A 74 6.27 20.49 26.52
CA THR A 74 6.54 21.76 25.84
C THR A 74 6.48 21.63 24.32
N LEU A 75 6.70 20.44 23.76
CA LEU A 75 6.44 20.16 22.34
C LEU A 75 4.94 20.29 22.00
N TRP A 76 4.05 19.77 22.87
CA TRP A 76 2.59 19.92 22.70
C TRP A 76 2.13 21.39 22.74
N HIS A 77 2.76 22.22 23.57
CA HIS A 77 2.39 23.63 23.73
C HIS A 77 3.01 24.54 22.64
N LEU A 78 4.26 24.28 22.23
CA LEU A 78 4.92 25.04 21.14
C LEU A 78 4.32 24.72 19.76
N LEU A 79 3.83 23.49 19.55
CA LEU A 79 3.19 23.10 18.29
C LEU A 79 1.83 23.81 18.11
N SER A 80 1.08 24.00 19.19
CA SER A 80 -0.21 24.74 19.19
C SER A 80 -0.06 26.21 18.74
N LEU A 81 1.11 26.82 18.97
CA LEU A 81 1.41 28.20 18.57
C LEU A 81 1.91 28.35 17.13
N LEU A 82 2.42 27.29 16.50
CA LEU A 82 2.84 27.30 15.09
C LEU A 82 1.69 26.99 14.12
N LEU A 83 0.51 26.62 14.62
CA LEU A 83 -0.65 26.23 13.80
C LEU A 83 -1.47 27.39 13.20
N SER A 84 -1.11 28.66 13.45
CA SER A 84 -1.87 29.81 12.91
C SER A 84 -1.36 30.37 11.58
N SER A 85 -0.30 29.78 10.99
CA SER A 85 0.34 30.35 9.79
C SER A 85 0.53 29.37 8.63
N SER A 86 -0.36 28.38 8.48
CA SER A 86 -0.52 27.67 7.20
C SER A 86 -1.86 28.02 6.59
N THR A 87 -1.96 29.24 6.08
CA THR A 87 -2.97 29.54 5.07
C THR A 87 -2.82 28.51 3.96
N ALA A 88 -3.90 27.76 3.71
CA ALA A 88 -4.09 26.93 2.55
C ALA A 88 -3.85 27.78 1.29
N SER A 89 -2.60 27.90 0.86
CA SER A 89 -2.20 28.71 -0.27
C SER A 89 -1.71 27.78 -1.36
N SER A 90 -2.62 27.58 -2.32
CA SER A 90 -2.38 27.10 -3.68
C SER A 90 -1.57 25.81 -3.86
N VAL A 91 -2.10 24.67 -3.41
CA VAL A 91 -1.92 23.45 -4.21
C VAL A 91 -2.89 23.59 -5.39
N PRO A 92 -2.44 23.53 -6.66
CA PRO A 92 -3.36 23.58 -7.78
C PRO A 92 -4.36 22.42 -7.62
N MET A 93 -5.65 22.76 -7.60
CA MET A 93 -6.85 21.97 -7.22
C MET A 93 -6.92 20.48 -7.67
N VAL A 94 -6.01 19.62 -7.22
CA VAL A 94 -6.04 18.18 -7.50
C VAL A 94 -6.06 17.34 -6.22
N TYR A 95 -5.46 17.81 -5.13
CA TYR A 95 -5.44 17.10 -3.85
C TYR A 95 -6.42 17.70 -2.83
N GLN A 96 -7.32 16.88 -2.30
CA GLN A 96 -8.21 17.20 -1.19
C GLN A 96 -7.62 16.71 0.13
N GLN A 97 -7.72 17.50 1.20
CA GLN A 97 -7.28 17.08 2.53
C GLN A 97 -8.31 16.09 3.12
N THR A 98 -7.87 14.88 3.46
CA THR A 98 -8.74 13.80 3.97
C THR A 98 -8.73 13.67 5.49
N PHE A 99 -7.65 14.11 6.13
CA PHE A 99 -7.56 14.26 7.58
C PHE A 99 -6.50 15.31 7.93
N ARG A 100 -6.62 15.85 9.14
CA ARG A 100 -5.77 16.93 9.63
C ARG A 100 -5.35 16.70 11.07
N ASP A 101 -4.10 17.05 11.36
CA ASP A 101 -3.52 17.20 12.69
C ASP A 101 -3.67 15.97 13.60
N LEU A 102 -3.37 14.79 13.05
CA LEU A 102 -3.37 13.55 13.82
C LEU A 102 -1.99 13.28 14.45
N ASN A 103 -1.99 12.51 15.54
CA ASN A 103 -0.78 12.07 16.26
C ASN A 103 -0.28 10.69 15.82
N ALA A 104 -0.53 10.35 14.55
CA ALA A 104 -0.10 9.10 13.94
C ALA A 104 0.04 9.29 12.41
N SER A 105 1.01 8.60 11.81
CA SER A 105 1.14 8.54 10.36
C SER A 105 0.25 7.43 9.78
N SER A 106 -0.05 7.54 8.49
CA SER A 106 -0.75 6.48 7.77
C SER A 106 0.05 5.16 7.75
N SER A 107 -0.66 4.06 7.86
CA SER A 107 -0.16 2.67 7.76
C SER A 107 -1.23 1.80 7.09
N ALA A 108 -0.93 1.29 5.89
CA ALA A 108 -1.83 0.46 5.08
C ALA A 108 -1.02 -0.29 3.99
N ASN A 109 -1.66 -1.21 3.25
CA ASN A 109 -0.97 -2.02 2.24
C ASN A 109 -0.63 -1.25 0.95
N SER A 110 -1.23 -0.08 0.73
CA SER A 110 -1.01 0.75 -0.47
C SER A 110 0.20 1.68 -0.37
N TYR A 111 1.04 1.51 0.65
CA TYR A 111 2.28 2.27 0.83
C TYR A 111 3.23 2.10 -0.36
N ILE A 112 3.73 3.21 -0.90
CA ILE A 112 4.68 3.21 -2.02
C ILE A 112 6.08 3.62 -1.54
N GLY A 113 6.19 4.60 -0.65
CA GLY A 113 7.49 5.12 -0.24
C GLY A 113 7.42 6.26 0.77
N LEU A 114 8.61 6.62 1.30
CA LEU A 114 8.82 7.69 2.27
C LEU A 114 9.96 8.58 1.80
N TYR A 115 9.79 9.88 1.99
CA TYR A 115 10.75 10.92 1.68
C TYR A 115 10.93 11.82 2.90
N ALA A 116 12.19 12.12 3.22
CA ALA A 116 12.51 13.15 4.20
C ALA A 116 12.51 14.53 3.52
N LEU A 117 11.89 15.50 4.17
CA LEU A 117 11.84 16.90 3.73
C LEU A 117 12.67 17.77 4.69
N GLN A 118 13.10 18.94 4.20
CA GLN A 118 13.81 19.93 5.01
C GLN A 118 12.87 20.73 5.93
N SER A 119 11.59 20.82 5.54
CA SER A 119 10.54 21.55 6.24
C SER A 119 9.19 20.86 5.99
N TYR A 120 8.16 21.30 6.72
CA TYR A 120 6.79 20.86 6.49
C TYR A 120 6.23 21.52 5.20
N ASP A 121 6.50 20.90 4.06
CA ASP A 121 6.14 21.42 2.73
C ASP A 121 5.16 20.50 2.01
N VAL A 122 3.88 20.85 2.10
CA VAL A 122 2.77 20.10 1.50
C VAL A 122 2.88 20.09 -0.03
N ALA A 123 3.25 21.22 -0.64
CA ALA A 123 3.36 21.34 -2.10
C ALA A 123 4.48 20.46 -2.65
N LYS A 124 5.63 20.41 -1.96
CA LYS A 124 6.73 19.52 -2.32
C LYS A 124 6.35 18.05 -2.17
N CYS A 125 5.59 17.68 -1.14
CA CYS A 125 5.11 16.30 -0.97
C CYS A 125 4.12 15.91 -2.09
N ALA A 126 3.21 16.82 -2.48
CA ALA A 126 2.32 16.63 -3.63
C ALA A 126 3.11 16.45 -4.94
N ALA A 127 4.10 17.31 -5.20
CA ALA A 127 4.94 17.23 -6.40
C ALA A 127 5.79 15.94 -6.47
N ILE A 128 6.17 15.37 -5.33
CA ILE A 128 6.79 14.04 -5.26
C ILE A 128 5.75 12.99 -5.69
N CYS A 129 4.55 13.02 -5.13
CA CYS A 129 3.48 12.08 -5.49
C CYS A 129 3.16 12.14 -6.99
N ASP A 130 3.07 13.32 -7.59
CA ASP A 130 2.77 13.47 -9.03
C ASP A 130 3.83 12.82 -9.95
N LYS A 131 5.06 12.64 -9.48
CA LYS A 131 6.15 12.00 -10.24
C LYS A 131 6.24 10.49 -10.02
N VAL A 132 5.57 9.97 -8.99
CA VAL A 132 5.64 8.55 -8.65
C VAL A 132 4.45 7.82 -9.27
N SER A 133 4.75 6.79 -10.05
CA SER A 133 3.73 5.94 -10.67
C SER A 133 2.77 5.36 -9.63
N LEU A 134 1.48 5.35 -9.96
CA LEU A 134 0.37 4.92 -9.09
C LEU A 134 0.14 5.76 -7.83
N CYS A 135 0.87 6.85 -7.61
CA CYS A 135 0.63 7.68 -6.44
C CYS A 135 -0.66 8.50 -6.60
N THR A 136 -1.57 8.31 -5.65
CA THR A 136 -2.88 8.97 -5.63
C THR A 136 -3.16 9.70 -4.31
N ALA A 137 -2.34 9.49 -3.29
CA ALA A 137 -2.43 10.20 -2.03
C ALA A 137 -1.06 10.31 -1.34
N PHE A 138 -0.95 11.24 -0.40
CA PHE A 138 0.21 11.38 0.47
C PHE A 138 -0.19 11.70 1.90
N ASN A 139 0.65 11.31 2.86
CA ASN A 139 0.57 11.72 4.24
C ASN A 139 1.88 12.42 4.64
N ILE A 140 1.76 13.68 5.05
CA ILE A 140 2.86 14.51 5.53
C ILE A 140 2.72 14.73 7.04
N TYR A 141 3.81 14.52 7.77
CA TYR A 141 3.80 14.58 9.23
C TYR A 141 5.17 15.00 9.79
N ILE A 142 5.18 15.37 11.06
CA ILE A 142 6.38 15.65 11.83
C ILE A 142 6.66 14.44 12.71
N GLU A 143 7.89 13.95 12.68
CA GLU A 143 8.36 12.84 13.50
C GLU A 143 9.46 13.33 14.45
N ARG A 144 9.32 12.99 15.72
CA ARG A 144 10.40 13.10 16.70
C ARG A 144 11.32 11.91 16.49
N ASP A 145 12.49 12.16 15.93
CA ASP A 145 13.52 11.15 15.70
C ASP A 145 14.68 11.31 16.69
N PRO A 146 15.42 10.23 16.98
CA PRO A 146 16.63 10.34 17.75
C PRO A 146 17.75 10.92 16.86
N SER A 147 18.50 11.90 17.37
CA SER A 147 19.62 12.53 16.64
C SER A 147 20.79 11.56 16.39
N GLN A 148 20.84 10.46 17.15
CA GLN A 148 21.77 9.36 17.02
C GLN A 148 21.00 8.05 17.10
N ASN A 149 21.55 6.94 16.61
CA ASN A 149 20.90 5.65 16.78
C ASN A 149 20.86 5.26 18.28
N PRO A 150 19.68 5.06 18.91
CA PRO A 150 19.63 4.65 20.30
C PRO A 150 20.23 3.25 20.49
N THR A 151 21.14 3.09 21.45
CA THR A 151 21.73 1.80 21.81
C THR A 151 21.66 1.62 23.32
N ASN A 152 21.27 0.43 23.77
CA ASN A 152 21.63 -0.01 25.11
C ASN A 152 23.06 -0.55 25.02
N ASN A 153 23.82 -0.57 26.10
CA ASN A 153 25.18 -1.13 26.16
C ASN A 153 25.29 -2.66 25.85
N ASP A 154 24.55 -3.17 24.88
CA ASP A 154 24.42 -4.57 24.46
C ASP A 154 25.20 -4.89 23.17
N SER A 155 25.79 -3.88 22.54
CA SER A 155 26.62 -4.01 21.34
C SER A 155 28.09 -3.89 21.67
N THR A 156 28.90 -4.85 21.23
CA THR A 156 30.37 -4.76 21.22
C THR A 156 30.91 -4.13 19.93
N ALA A 157 30.03 -3.76 18.99
CA ALA A 157 30.43 -3.12 17.74
C ALA A 157 30.81 -1.65 18.01
N PRO A 158 32.03 -1.21 17.63
CA PRO A 158 32.46 0.16 17.88
C PRO A 158 31.56 1.12 17.09
N THR A 159 30.88 2.02 17.81
CA THR A 159 30.23 3.18 17.18
C THR A 159 31.03 4.44 17.48
N VAL A 160 30.88 5.45 16.63
CA VAL A 160 31.59 6.74 16.77
C VAL A 160 31.16 7.51 18.04
N TRP A 161 30.08 7.09 18.70
CA TRP A 161 29.40 7.83 19.77
C TRP A 161 29.30 7.08 21.10
N GLY A 162 30.05 5.98 21.27
CA GLY A 162 30.03 5.13 22.47
C GLY A 162 29.17 3.87 22.33
N TYR A 163 29.15 3.05 23.36
CA TYR A 163 28.42 1.76 23.38
C TYR A 163 27.01 1.90 24.01
N ASP A 164 26.76 2.94 24.79
CA ASP A 164 25.52 3.14 25.55
C ASP A 164 24.96 4.56 25.34
N CYS A 165 23.92 4.69 24.50
CA CYS A 165 23.16 5.94 24.36
C CYS A 165 21.67 5.59 24.16
N PRO A 166 20.98 5.17 25.23
CA PRO A 166 19.62 4.60 25.12
C PRO A 166 18.54 5.65 24.85
N ASN A 167 18.82 6.93 25.14
CA ASN A 167 17.93 8.07 24.93
C ASN A 167 18.71 9.30 24.43
N PRO A 168 19.17 9.32 23.16
CA PRO A 168 19.87 10.46 22.58
C PRO A 168 18.97 11.70 22.49
N ALA A 169 19.57 12.86 22.26
CA ALA A 169 18.80 14.09 21.99
C ALA A 169 17.86 13.88 20.79
N SER A 170 16.68 14.50 20.82
CA SER A 170 15.74 14.41 19.69
C SER A 170 16.10 15.40 18.59
N MET A 171 15.83 15.00 17.35
CA MET A 171 15.71 15.87 16.20
C MET A 171 14.29 15.84 15.64
N THR A 172 13.95 16.87 14.86
CA THR A 172 12.65 16.96 14.17
C THR A 172 12.84 16.55 12.72
N SER A 173 12.06 15.57 12.28
CA SER A 173 12.05 15.09 10.90
C SER A 173 10.71 15.41 10.24
N TYR A 174 10.76 15.98 9.04
CA TYR A 174 9.57 16.18 8.21
C TYR A 174 9.46 15.01 7.25
N ARG A 175 8.38 14.24 7.36
CA ARG A 175 8.18 13.01 6.59
C ARG A 175 7.06 13.20 5.59
N CYS A 176 7.29 12.74 4.36
CA CYS A 176 6.31 12.67 3.29
C CYS A 176 6.19 11.20 2.86
N THR A 177 5.07 10.57 3.16
CA THR A 177 4.77 9.19 2.71
C THR A 177 3.79 9.24 1.56
N ILE A 178 4.00 8.39 0.57
CA ILE A 178 3.19 8.34 -0.66
C ILE A 178 2.46 7.01 -0.78
N TRP A 179 1.26 7.07 -1.33
CA TRP A 179 0.27 6.00 -1.28
C TRP A 179 -0.45 5.88 -2.61
N GLY A 180 -0.72 4.64 -3.02
CA GLY A 180 -1.56 4.34 -4.17
C GLY A 180 -2.96 3.93 -3.76
N SER A 181 -3.54 4.64 -2.80
CA SER A 181 -4.95 4.57 -2.38
C SER A 181 -5.39 5.89 -1.78
N PRO A 182 -6.70 6.18 -1.78
CA PRO A 182 -7.23 7.20 -0.89
C PRO A 182 -6.80 6.92 0.56
N LEU A 183 -6.62 7.98 1.34
CA LEU A 183 -6.33 7.91 2.76
C LEU A 183 -7.48 8.50 3.56
N SER A 184 -7.64 8.05 4.80
CA SER A 184 -8.64 8.53 5.74
C SER A 184 -8.03 8.57 7.14
N ALA A 185 -8.69 9.23 8.10
CA ALA A 185 -8.22 9.22 9.49
C ALA A 185 -7.99 7.80 10.04
N SER A 186 -8.75 6.81 9.57
CA SER A 186 -8.58 5.40 9.96
C SER A 186 -7.26 4.78 9.50
N THR A 187 -6.59 5.31 8.48
CA THR A 187 -5.27 4.81 8.08
C THR A 187 -4.16 5.32 9.01
N ALA A 188 -4.38 6.43 9.73
CA ALA A 188 -3.41 7.04 10.65
C ALA A 188 -3.28 6.24 11.97
N THR A 189 -2.58 5.11 11.91
CA THR A 189 -2.46 4.16 13.03
C THR A 189 -1.03 3.99 13.55
N ASN A 190 -0.02 4.47 12.82
CA ASN A 190 1.36 4.42 13.29
C ASN A 190 1.67 5.63 14.18
N SER A 191 1.60 5.46 15.50
CA SER A 191 1.92 6.51 16.48
C SER A 191 3.42 6.64 16.79
N GLY A 192 4.28 5.91 16.07
CA GLY A 192 5.69 5.72 16.44
C GLY A 192 5.85 4.58 17.45
N GLY A 193 6.97 4.59 18.18
CA GLY A 193 7.32 3.52 19.10
C GLY A 193 8.63 3.77 19.84
N TYR A 194 8.93 2.93 20.81
CA TYR A 194 10.18 3.00 21.56
C TYR A 194 11.33 2.34 20.79
N ARG A 195 12.48 3.00 20.78
CA ARG A 195 13.78 2.48 20.38
C ARG A 195 14.70 2.63 21.58
N SER A 196 14.97 1.53 22.28
CA SER A 196 15.55 1.58 23.62
C SER A 196 14.70 2.45 24.55
N GLN A 197 15.26 3.52 25.13
CA GLN A 197 14.53 4.45 25.99
C GLN A 197 14.03 5.70 25.23
N PHE A 198 14.39 5.85 23.95
CA PHE A 198 13.92 6.94 23.12
C PHE A 198 12.54 6.63 22.53
N GLN A 199 11.59 7.53 22.71
CA GLN A 199 10.26 7.43 22.08
C GLN A 199 10.22 8.20 20.76
N VAL A 200 10.08 7.48 19.65
CA VAL A 200 9.66 8.06 18.38
C VAL A 200 8.18 8.40 18.48
N ALA A 201 7.82 9.63 18.16
CA ALA A 201 6.45 10.13 18.20
C ALA A 201 6.12 10.86 16.91
N ILE A 202 4.86 10.80 16.49
CA ILE A 202 4.37 11.43 15.27
C ILE A 202 3.31 12.47 15.62
N THR A 203 3.35 13.62 14.96
CA THR A 203 2.37 14.70 15.12
C THR A 203 2.22 15.52 13.84
N ALA A 204 1.29 16.47 13.83
CA ALA A 204 0.95 17.31 12.68
C ALA A 204 0.69 16.49 11.40
N SER A 205 0.09 15.31 11.55
CA SER A 205 -0.13 14.37 10.45
C SER A 205 -1.34 14.76 9.64
N ASN A 206 -1.12 15.12 8.37
CA ASN A 206 -2.14 15.51 7.42
C ASN A 206 -2.15 14.55 6.23
N GLY A 207 -3.34 14.15 5.78
CA GLY A 207 -3.54 13.28 4.61
C GLY A 207 -4.18 14.05 3.47
N TYR A 208 -3.74 13.75 2.24
CA TYR A 208 -4.25 14.37 1.02
C TYR A 208 -4.41 13.34 -0.09
N ASP A 209 -5.51 13.39 -0.85
CA ASP A 209 -5.78 12.47 -1.96
C ASP A 209 -6.27 13.20 -3.23
N LYS A 210 -6.01 12.63 -4.41
CA LYS A 210 -6.48 13.14 -5.72
C LYS A 210 -7.46 12.22 -6.44
N THR A 211 -8.12 11.35 -5.70
CA THR A 211 -8.99 10.30 -6.26
C THR A 211 -10.44 10.74 -6.41
N ALA A 212 -10.84 11.80 -5.68
CA ALA A 212 -12.19 12.33 -5.73
C ALA A 212 -12.62 12.70 -7.17
N GLY A 213 -13.56 11.94 -7.72
CA GLY A 213 -14.11 12.17 -9.06
C GLY A 213 -13.18 11.83 -10.23
N SER A 214 -11.96 11.33 -9.98
CA SER A 214 -11.05 10.94 -11.06
C SER A 214 -11.30 9.51 -11.51
N THR A 215 -11.15 9.28 -12.82
CA THR A 215 -11.16 7.94 -13.40
C THR A 215 -9.71 7.51 -13.62
N PRO A 216 -9.30 6.31 -13.18
CA PRO A 216 -7.95 5.80 -13.40
C PRO A 216 -7.60 5.75 -14.89
N SER A 217 -6.31 5.96 -15.19
CA SER A 217 -5.81 5.85 -16.57
C SER A 217 -6.15 4.50 -17.18
N THR A 218 -6.53 4.53 -18.46
CA THR A 218 -6.82 3.34 -19.24
C THR A 218 -5.59 2.44 -19.34
N PRO A 219 -5.70 1.13 -19.00
CA PRO A 219 -4.58 0.21 -19.13
C PRO A 219 -4.02 0.15 -20.55
N ILE A 220 -2.71 0.22 -20.69
CA ILE A 220 -2.03 0.13 -21.99
C ILE A 220 -1.87 -1.35 -22.36
N GLY A 221 -2.05 -1.73 -23.63
CA GLY A 221 -1.72 -3.08 -24.08
C GLY A 221 -0.21 -3.34 -24.11
N ASN A 222 0.20 -4.51 -24.59
CA ASN A 222 1.63 -4.81 -24.83
C ASN A 222 2.23 -4.00 -26.02
N SER A 223 1.42 -3.23 -26.75
CA SER A 223 1.88 -2.35 -27.83
C SER A 223 2.00 -0.91 -27.33
N THR A 224 3.14 -0.27 -27.59
CA THR A 224 3.60 0.96 -26.96
C THR A 224 2.81 2.24 -27.25
N ASN A 225 1.71 2.24 -28.03
CA ASN A 225 1.01 3.50 -28.37
C ASN A 225 -0.54 3.43 -28.47
N SER A 226 -1.19 2.29 -28.19
CA SER A 226 -2.65 2.23 -28.18
C SER A 226 -3.17 1.22 -27.18
N SER A 227 -4.07 1.66 -26.31
CA SER A 227 -4.80 0.75 -25.42
C SER A 227 -5.81 -0.08 -26.23
N PRO A 228 -5.92 -1.40 -26.02
CA PRO A 228 -7.02 -2.19 -26.56
C PRO A 228 -8.32 -1.99 -25.77
N TRP A 229 -8.28 -1.22 -24.68
CA TRP A 229 -9.38 -1.02 -23.75
C TRP A 229 -10.06 0.34 -23.96
N SER A 230 -11.36 0.39 -23.71
CA SER A 230 -12.15 1.61 -23.62
C SER A 230 -11.67 2.51 -22.48
N ASN A 231 -12.19 3.73 -22.38
CA ASN A 231 -12.04 4.48 -21.14
C ASN A 231 -12.75 3.77 -19.97
N GLY A 232 -12.26 4.02 -18.75
CA GLY A 232 -12.82 3.43 -17.54
C GLY A 232 -14.24 3.95 -17.28
N ARG A 233 -15.16 3.04 -16.99
CA ARG A 233 -16.53 3.37 -16.54
C ARG A 233 -16.61 3.18 -15.04
N ASN A 234 -16.95 4.25 -14.32
CA ASN A 234 -17.09 4.24 -12.87
C ASN A 234 -18.33 3.43 -12.45
N CYS A 235 -18.13 2.46 -11.55
CA CYS A 235 -19.18 1.61 -10.99
C CYS A 235 -19.50 1.96 -9.52
N GLY A 236 -18.92 3.03 -8.99
CA GLY A 236 -19.07 3.47 -7.62
C GLY A 236 -18.45 2.49 -6.62
N HIS A 237 -19.13 2.28 -5.50
CA HIS A 237 -18.69 1.45 -4.38
C HIS A 237 -19.14 -0.01 -4.51
N LYS A 238 -19.37 -0.47 -5.75
CA LYS A 238 -19.82 -1.83 -6.05
C LYS A 238 -19.11 -2.41 -7.25
N ALA A 239 -18.72 -3.68 -7.15
CA ALA A 239 -18.17 -4.46 -8.24
C ALA A 239 -19.28 -5.14 -9.05
N ILE A 240 -18.94 -5.48 -10.30
CA ILE A 240 -19.82 -6.23 -11.19
C ILE A 240 -20.10 -7.60 -10.56
N ASN A 241 -21.38 -8.00 -10.58
CA ASN A 241 -21.80 -9.34 -10.18
C ASN A 241 -22.62 -9.95 -11.31
N SER A 242 -22.00 -10.88 -12.05
CA SER A 242 -22.66 -11.59 -13.14
C SER A 242 -22.07 -13.00 -13.26
N PRO A 243 -22.52 -13.96 -12.44
CA PRO A 243 -21.95 -15.31 -12.39
C PRO A 243 -21.95 -16.04 -13.73
N GLN A 244 -22.93 -15.76 -14.60
CA GLN A 244 -23.08 -16.39 -15.91
C GLN A 244 -22.01 -15.95 -16.91
N ASN A 245 -21.52 -14.71 -16.77
CA ASN A 245 -20.56 -14.08 -17.68
C ASN A 245 -19.15 -14.03 -17.06
N TRP A 246 -19.00 -14.49 -15.82
CA TRP A 246 -17.77 -14.40 -15.06
C TRP A 246 -16.79 -15.50 -15.47
N MET A 247 -15.57 -15.10 -15.82
CA MET A 247 -14.53 -16.01 -16.32
C MET A 247 -13.48 -16.35 -15.27
N GLY A 248 -13.40 -15.58 -14.20
CA GLY A 248 -12.37 -15.73 -13.18
C GLY A 248 -11.95 -14.41 -12.55
N SER A 249 -11.14 -14.50 -11.51
CA SER A 249 -10.63 -13.33 -10.81
C SER A 249 -9.22 -13.52 -10.30
N ARG A 250 -8.57 -12.41 -9.98
CA ARG A 250 -7.27 -12.39 -9.31
C ARG A 250 -7.14 -11.17 -8.42
N PHE A 251 -6.58 -11.38 -7.23
CA PHE A 251 -6.26 -10.31 -6.30
C PHE A 251 -4.75 -9.99 -6.33
N PHE A 252 -4.43 -8.71 -6.25
CA PHE A 252 -3.08 -8.19 -6.17
C PHE A 252 -2.96 -7.26 -4.96
N LEU A 253 -2.09 -7.61 -4.01
CA LEU A 253 -1.81 -6.81 -2.83
C LEU A 253 -1.07 -5.52 -3.24
N GLY A 254 -1.36 -4.40 -2.57
CA GLY A 254 -0.61 -3.16 -2.75
C GLY A 254 -1.46 -1.98 -3.23
N PRO A 255 -0.88 -1.01 -3.97
CA PRO A 255 -1.63 0.10 -4.53
C PRO A 255 -2.63 -0.39 -5.59
N PHE A 256 -3.67 0.40 -5.86
CA PHE A 256 -4.57 0.07 -6.95
C PHE A 256 -3.93 0.29 -8.30
N ASN A 257 -4.05 -0.73 -9.14
CA ASN A 257 -3.43 -0.72 -10.44
C ASN A 257 -4.30 -1.48 -11.46
N PRO A 258 -5.18 -0.78 -12.20
CA PRO A 258 -6.01 -1.41 -13.23
C PRO A 258 -5.19 -2.00 -14.38
N GLN A 259 -3.91 -1.58 -14.55
CA GLN A 259 -2.99 -2.19 -15.52
C GLN A 259 -2.81 -3.69 -15.26
N LEU A 260 -2.79 -4.12 -14.00
CA LEU A 260 -2.68 -5.54 -13.65
C LEU A 260 -3.89 -6.33 -14.15
N CYS A 261 -5.10 -5.75 -14.06
CA CYS A 261 -6.33 -6.37 -14.54
C CYS A 261 -6.39 -6.41 -16.08
N GLY A 262 -5.97 -5.33 -16.75
CA GLY A 262 -5.87 -5.30 -18.21
C GLY A 262 -4.87 -6.35 -18.74
N ASN A 263 -3.70 -6.45 -18.11
CA ASN A 263 -2.70 -7.48 -18.45
C ASN A 263 -3.23 -8.90 -18.19
N PHE A 264 -3.93 -9.10 -17.07
CA PHE A 264 -4.56 -10.38 -16.74
C PHE A 264 -5.61 -10.78 -17.78
N ALA A 265 -6.45 -9.86 -18.21
CA ALA A 265 -7.46 -10.10 -19.24
C ALA A 265 -6.84 -10.45 -20.61
N ILE A 266 -5.79 -9.73 -21.05
CA ILE A 266 -5.07 -10.04 -22.28
C ILE A 266 -4.41 -11.43 -22.20
N ALA A 267 -3.76 -11.73 -21.07
CA ALA A 267 -3.14 -13.04 -20.86
C ALA A 267 -4.17 -14.16 -20.87
N GLN A 268 -5.35 -13.95 -20.27
CA GLN A 268 -6.44 -14.92 -20.30
C GLN A 268 -6.94 -15.20 -21.72
N ASN A 269 -7.08 -14.16 -22.55
CA ASN A 269 -7.44 -14.33 -23.97
C ASN A 269 -6.42 -15.15 -24.74
N PHE A 270 -5.14 -14.85 -24.55
CA PHE A 270 -4.06 -15.60 -25.19
C PHE A 270 -4.10 -17.10 -24.81
N GLN A 271 -4.27 -17.40 -23.52
CA GLN A 271 -4.36 -18.78 -23.03
C GLN A 271 -5.61 -19.50 -23.54
N ASN A 272 -6.79 -18.88 -23.46
CA ASN A 272 -8.04 -19.48 -23.94
C ASN A 272 -7.96 -19.83 -25.43
N LYS A 273 -7.40 -18.94 -26.24
CA LYS A 273 -7.19 -19.17 -27.67
C LYS A 273 -6.20 -20.30 -27.94
N ALA A 274 -5.08 -20.34 -27.21
CA ALA A 274 -4.09 -21.41 -27.35
C ALA A 274 -4.68 -22.78 -26.98
N THR A 275 -5.41 -22.87 -25.86
CA THR A 275 -6.08 -24.10 -25.41
C THR A 275 -7.13 -24.58 -26.42
N ALA A 276 -7.92 -23.68 -27.00
CA ALA A 276 -8.90 -24.04 -28.02
C ALA A 276 -8.22 -24.63 -29.27
N LYS A 277 -7.14 -24.00 -29.75
CA LYS A 277 -6.36 -24.51 -30.89
C LYS A 277 -5.75 -25.88 -30.60
N SER A 278 -5.17 -26.09 -29.43
CA SER A 278 -4.61 -27.41 -29.06
C SER A 278 -5.69 -28.49 -28.95
N ALA A 279 -6.93 -28.10 -28.64
CA ALA A 279 -8.08 -29.00 -28.58
C ALA A 279 -8.78 -29.19 -29.95
N GLY A 280 -8.25 -28.63 -31.04
CA GLY A 280 -8.86 -28.72 -32.38
C GLY A 280 -10.18 -27.97 -32.54
N LYS A 281 -10.48 -27.02 -31.64
CA LYS A 281 -11.69 -26.18 -31.73
C LYS A 281 -11.42 -24.97 -32.62
N ASN A 282 -12.46 -24.43 -33.25
CA ASN A 282 -12.47 -23.16 -33.97
C ASN A 282 -13.10 -22.00 -33.18
N TYR A 283 -13.38 -22.23 -31.89
CA TYR A 283 -13.97 -21.24 -30.99
C TYR A 283 -13.34 -21.30 -29.58
N TYR A 284 -13.39 -20.19 -28.86
CA TYR A 284 -12.93 -20.04 -27.47
C TYR A 284 -13.79 -19.00 -26.73
N GLN A 285 -13.69 -18.94 -25.41
CA GLN A 285 -14.32 -17.88 -24.62
C GLN A 285 -13.38 -16.66 -24.55
N PRO A 286 -13.71 -15.53 -25.17
CA PRO A 286 -12.95 -14.30 -25.02
C PRO A 286 -13.35 -13.58 -23.73
N CYS A 287 -12.40 -12.87 -23.14
CA CYS A 287 -12.59 -11.84 -22.13
C CYS A 287 -12.75 -10.51 -22.85
N ASN A 288 -13.95 -9.95 -22.82
CA ASN A 288 -14.30 -8.69 -23.45
C ASN A 288 -14.40 -7.53 -22.46
N MET A 289 -14.42 -7.81 -21.16
CA MET A 289 -14.46 -6.80 -20.12
C MET A 289 -13.69 -7.26 -18.88
N PHE A 290 -13.05 -6.33 -18.19
CA PHE A 290 -12.64 -6.56 -16.81
C PHE A 290 -13.20 -5.48 -15.88
N ASN A 291 -13.48 -5.88 -14.65
CA ASN A 291 -13.75 -4.99 -13.53
C ASN A 291 -12.51 -4.97 -12.63
N ALA A 292 -11.94 -3.79 -12.41
CA ALA A 292 -10.93 -3.57 -11.38
C ALA A 292 -11.53 -2.76 -10.25
N TYR A 293 -11.35 -3.21 -9.01
CA TYR A 293 -11.83 -2.48 -7.86
C TYR A 293 -10.85 -2.47 -6.69
N TYR A 294 -10.83 -1.36 -5.97
CA TYR A 294 -10.15 -1.20 -4.69
C TYR A 294 -10.87 -2.06 -3.67
N LEU A 295 -10.17 -3.05 -3.14
CA LEU A 295 -10.64 -3.82 -2.00
C LEU A 295 -10.07 -3.20 -0.73
N HIS A 296 -10.96 -2.86 0.19
CA HIS A 296 -10.60 -2.58 1.57
C HIS A 296 -10.78 -3.85 2.40
N LYS A 297 -9.93 -4.01 3.41
CA LYS A 297 -10.07 -5.03 4.44
C LYS A 297 -10.13 -4.33 5.79
N ASN A 298 -11.19 -4.59 6.55
CA ASN A 298 -11.43 -3.98 7.86
C ASN A 298 -11.31 -2.44 7.81
N GLY A 299 -11.87 -1.83 6.76
CA GLY A 299 -11.85 -0.39 6.53
C GLY A 299 -10.52 0.20 6.04
N LEU A 300 -9.50 -0.64 5.77
CA LEU A 300 -8.18 -0.19 5.33
C LEU A 300 -7.87 -0.61 3.88
N PRO A 301 -7.15 0.23 3.11
CA PRO A 301 -6.68 -0.14 1.76
C PRO A 301 -5.89 -1.44 1.74
N TRP A 302 -6.32 -2.39 0.90
CA TRP A 302 -5.75 -3.73 0.84
C TRP A 302 -5.10 -4.07 -0.51
N GLY A 303 -5.80 -3.82 -1.62
CA GLY A 303 -5.25 -4.05 -2.96
C GLY A 303 -6.23 -3.95 -4.12
N THR A 304 -5.76 -4.37 -5.29
CA THR A 304 -6.54 -4.43 -6.53
C THR A 304 -7.18 -5.80 -6.67
N TYR A 305 -8.50 -5.85 -6.83
CA TYR A 305 -9.20 -7.06 -7.24
C TYR A 305 -9.62 -6.94 -8.70
N CYS A 306 -9.29 -7.95 -9.50
CA CYS A 306 -9.62 -8.04 -10.91
C CYS A 306 -10.65 -9.15 -11.13
N ALA A 307 -11.78 -8.85 -11.76
CA ALA A 307 -12.76 -9.83 -12.21
C ALA A 307 -12.92 -9.73 -13.73
N LEU A 308 -12.87 -10.88 -14.43
CA LEU A 308 -12.94 -10.96 -15.88
C LEU A 308 -14.32 -11.40 -16.32
N TYR A 309 -14.79 -10.85 -17.43
CA TYR A 309 -16.09 -11.16 -18.02
C TYR A 309 -15.98 -11.32 -19.54
N ASP A 310 -16.79 -12.22 -20.05
CA ASP A 310 -16.81 -12.59 -21.46
C ASP A 310 -17.59 -11.62 -22.36
N ILE A 311 -18.44 -10.79 -21.76
CA ILE A 311 -19.22 -9.76 -22.45
C ILE A 311 -19.03 -8.38 -21.81
N ASP A 312 -19.39 -7.34 -22.57
CA ASP A 312 -19.55 -5.99 -22.01
C ASP A 312 -20.80 -5.94 -21.13
N LEU A 313 -20.59 -5.76 -19.83
CA LEU A 313 -21.64 -5.56 -18.85
C LEU A 313 -21.76 -4.08 -18.48
N VAL A 314 -22.98 -3.56 -18.52
CA VAL A 314 -23.30 -2.20 -18.12
C VAL A 314 -23.21 -2.02 -16.60
N VAL A 315 -23.09 -0.77 -16.15
CA VAL A 315 -22.90 -0.42 -14.73
C VAL A 315 -24.03 -0.89 -13.80
N SER A 316 -25.23 -1.20 -14.30
CA SER A 316 -26.33 -1.74 -13.49
C SER A 316 -26.03 -3.13 -12.91
N TYR A 317 -25.05 -3.85 -13.46
CA TYR A 317 -24.57 -5.12 -12.89
C TYR A 317 -23.65 -4.90 -11.66
N ALA A 318 -23.26 -3.66 -11.35
CA ALA A 318 -22.44 -3.33 -10.19
C ALA A 318 -23.25 -3.44 -8.89
N THR A 319 -23.39 -4.65 -8.37
CA THR A 319 -24.23 -4.95 -7.20
C THR A 319 -23.46 -5.53 -6.01
N TYR A 320 -22.23 -6.00 -6.22
CA TYR A 320 -21.40 -6.58 -5.15
C TYR A 320 -20.69 -5.49 -4.34
N ALA A 321 -21.04 -5.32 -3.08
CA ALA A 321 -20.43 -4.32 -2.20
C ALA A 321 -19.23 -4.85 -1.39
N GLY A 322 -19.01 -6.16 -1.37
CA GLY A 322 -18.06 -6.80 -0.46
C GLY A 322 -18.62 -8.06 0.21
N ALA A 323 -17.86 -8.61 1.15
CA ALA A 323 -18.26 -9.78 1.93
C ALA A 323 -17.51 -9.84 3.26
N THR A 324 -18.13 -10.46 4.27
CA THR A 324 -17.45 -10.82 5.53
C THR A 324 -16.96 -12.26 5.45
N LEU A 325 -15.70 -12.46 5.81
CA LEU A 325 -14.98 -13.72 5.72
C LEU A 325 -14.16 -13.94 6.99
N VAL A 326 -14.51 -14.97 7.77
CA VAL A 326 -13.71 -15.42 8.93
C VAL A 326 -13.32 -14.24 9.85
N GLY A 327 -14.28 -13.36 10.15
CA GLY A 327 -14.08 -12.19 11.01
C GLY A 327 -13.51 -10.94 10.30
N ASP A 328 -13.02 -11.06 9.07
CA ASP A 328 -12.58 -9.93 8.26
C ASP A 328 -13.70 -9.41 7.37
N VAL A 329 -13.85 -8.09 7.30
CA VAL A 329 -14.81 -7.41 6.41
C VAL A 329 -14.07 -6.91 5.18
N PHE A 330 -14.48 -7.39 4.01
CA PHE A 330 -13.96 -6.93 2.73
C PHE A 330 -14.99 -6.04 2.05
N GLU A 331 -14.57 -4.87 1.59
CA GLU A 331 -15.46 -3.85 1.01
C GLU A 331 -14.92 -3.37 -0.32
N VAL A 332 -15.83 -3.09 -1.25
CA VAL A 332 -15.49 -2.44 -2.52
C VAL A 332 -15.48 -0.93 -2.29
N ALA A 333 -14.29 -0.37 -2.08
CA ALA A 333 -14.16 1.07 -1.84
C ALA A 333 -14.41 1.88 -3.12
N GLN A 334 -13.94 1.40 -4.26
CA GLN A 334 -14.23 2.01 -5.56
C GLN A 334 -14.01 1.00 -6.68
N SER A 335 -14.80 1.09 -7.75
CA SER A 335 -14.85 0.10 -8.80
C SER A 335 -14.96 0.74 -10.18
N PHE A 336 -14.29 0.14 -11.15
CA PHE A 336 -14.27 0.62 -12.54
C PHE A 336 -14.26 -0.57 -13.52
N THR A 337 -14.88 -0.39 -14.68
CA THR A 337 -14.86 -1.37 -15.77
C THR A 337 -14.20 -0.82 -17.02
N TRP A 338 -13.55 -1.70 -17.76
CA TRP A 338 -12.99 -1.44 -19.07
C TRP A 338 -13.38 -2.57 -20.01
N THR A 339 -13.68 -2.22 -21.26
CA THR A 339 -14.12 -3.14 -22.30
C THR A 339 -13.15 -3.14 -23.45
N LEU A 340 -13.00 -4.25 -24.17
CA LEU A 340 -12.23 -4.23 -25.41
C LEU A 340 -12.89 -3.28 -26.41
N LEU A 341 -12.10 -2.39 -27.03
CA LEU A 341 -12.59 -1.44 -28.04
C LEU A 341 -13.22 -2.16 -29.23
N THR A 342 -12.62 -3.27 -29.63
CA THR A 342 -13.16 -4.20 -30.61
C THR A 342 -13.43 -5.50 -29.91
N GLY A 343 -14.71 -5.77 -29.63
CA GLY A 343 -15.13 -7.02 -29.00
C GLY A 343 -14.61 -8.23 -29.78
N ASP A 344 -13.95 -9.14 -29.05
CA ASP A 344 -13.50 -10.42 -29.58
C ASP A 344 -14.70 -11.36 -29.65
N LYS A 345 -14.95 -11.90 -30.85
CA LYS A 345 -16.08 -12.80 -31.10
C LYS A 345 -15.80 -14.24 -30.66
N GLY A 346 -14.55 -14.57 -30.32
CA GLY A 346 -14.18 -15.90 -29.84
C GLY A 346 -14.06 -16.95 -30.96
N TYR A 347 -13.84 -16.55 -32.21
CA TYR A 347 -13.62 -17.45 -33.35
C TYR A 347 -12.29 -17.13 -34.04
N PHE A 348 -11.71 -18.10 -34.74
CA PHE A 348 -10.51 -17.91 -35.55
C PHE A 348 -10.51 -18.76 -36.82
#